data_AF-A0A1E5FCH5-F1
#
_entry.id   AF-A0A1E5FCH5-F1
#
_cell.length_a   1.000
_cell.length_b   1.000
_cell.length_c   1.000
_cell.angle_alpha   90.00
_cell.angle_beta   90.00
_cell.angle_gamma   90.00
#
_symmetry.space_group_name_H-M   'P 1'
#
loop_
_entity.id
_entity.type
_entity.pdbx_description
1 polymer ?
#
loop_
_entity_poly.entity_id
_entity_poly.type
_entity_poly.pdbx_seq_one_letter_code
_entity_poly.pdbx_strand_id
1 'polypeptide(L)'
;MVGVAGVGNLDLKAKLQSALTHCPHLYVTTDAEASVFGANSGQGVNCIAIGTGSVAIQLDVQQKTQQVGGWGFPIGDQGGGAWLGFQAVQQTLVELDNKRTSLTSQLVMRKTGNERSQILQWIGEANATDYAKFARELVDMKQHCSTASTILKQGIEEIEKLTRTCSDYNSLPIMFLGSLGQFYRPRLSKELQVRTLNIQGNALDGADVIASQKLQLLNLGSE
;
A
#
# COMPACT_ATOMS: atom_id res chain seq x y z
N MET A 1 -1.45 -21.59 10.56
CA MET A 1 -1.01 -20.78 9.40
C MET A 1 -0.44 -19.47 9.94
N VAL A 2 0.61 -18.94 9.35
CA VAL A 2 1.29 -17.72 9.83
C VAL A 2 1.53 -16.78 8.64
N GLY A 3 0.88 -15.62 8.65
CA GLY A 3 1.10 -14.53 7.69
C GLY A 3 1.86 -13.39 8.35
N VAL A 4 3.04 -13.04 7.84
CA VAL A 4 3.91 -12.01 8.48
C VAL A 4 4.50 -11.10 7.41
N ALA A 5 4.73 -9.84 7.77
CA ALA A 5 5.49 -8.90 6.96
C ALA A 5 6.96 -9.36 6.83
N GLY A 6 7.59 -9.05 5.70
CA GLY A 6 9.02 -9.33 5.47
C GLY A 6 9.36 -10.77 5.06
N VAL A 7 8.36 -11.67 5.02
CA VAL A 7 8.56 -13.07 4.61
C VAL A 7 8.67 -13.26 3.10
N GLY A 8 8.55 -12.17 2.33
CA GLY A 8 9.01 -12.12 0.94
C GLY A 8 10.53 -12.30 0.82
N ASN A 9 11.29 -12.05 1.90
CA ASN A 9 12.69 -12.45 2.01
C ASN A 9 12.77 -13.95 2.34
N LEU A 10 13.32 -14.74 1.41
CA LEU A 10 13.41 -16.20 1.53
C LEU A 10 14.24 -16.65 2.74
N ASP A 11 15.26 -15.89 3.15
CA ASP A 11 16.08 -16.21 4.32
C ASP A 11 15.28 -16.01 5.63
N LEU A 12 14.52 -14.93 5.73
CA LEU A 12 13.63 -14.69 6.88
C LEU A 12 12.52 -15.73 6.93
N LYS A 13 11.97 -16.12 5.78
CA LYS A 13 10.99 -17.21 5.66
C LYS A 13 11.56 -18.52 6.17
N ALA A 14 12.74 -18.92 5.71
CA ALA A 14 13.40 -20.15 6.14
C ALA A 14 13.71 -20.14 7.64
N LYS A 15 14.20 -19.01 8.18
CA LYS A 15 14.45 -18.86 9.62
C LYS A 15 13.18 -19.02 10.45
N LEU A 16 12.08 -18.38 10.03
CA LEU A 16 10.79 -18.49 10.72
C LEU A 16 10.22 -19.91 10.64
N GLN A 17 10.31 -20.56 9.48
CA GLN A 17 9.90 -21.95 9.30
C GLN A 17 10.70 -22.90 10.21
N SER A 18 12.02 -22.70 10.29
CA SER A 18 12.90 -23.47 11.16
C SER A 18 12.54 -23.31 12.65
N ALA A 19 12.28 -22.08 13.08
CA ALA A 19 11.88 -21.78 14.46
C ALA A 19 10.53 -22.40 14.86
N LEU A 20 9.63 -22.62 13.90
CA LEU A 20 8.28 -23.15 14.10
C LEU A 20 8.11 -24.61 13.66
N THR A 21 9.21 -25.35 13.56
CA THR A 21 9.22 -26.78 13.14
C THR A 21 8.36 -27.70 14.01
N HIS A 22 8.07 -27.32 15.25
CA HIS A 22 7.20 -28.06 16.16
C HIS A 22 5.70 -27.90 15.86
N CYS A 23 5.31 -26.98 14.97
CA CYS A 23 3.93 -26.80 14.55
C CYS A 23 3.61 -27.74 13.36
N PRO A 24 2.74 -28.75 13.52
CA PRO A 24 2.34 -29.61 12.41
C PRO A 24 1.58 -28.80 11.36
N HIS A 25 1.76 -29.15 10.08
CA HIS A 25 1.13 -28.48 8.93
C HIS A 25 1.36 -26.95 8.88
N LEU A 26 2.54 -26.49 9.30
CA LEU A 26 2.94 -25.09 9.23
C LEU A 26 2.96 -24.59 7.78
N TYR A 27 2.10 -23.62 7.50
CA TYR A 27 2.15 -22.83 6.27
C TYR A 27 2.51 -21.39 6.61
N VAL A 28 3.61 -20.90 6.02
CA VAL A 28 4.11 -19.54 6.19
C VAL A 28 3.93 -18.77 4.88
N THR A 29 3.23 -17.64 4.97
CA THR A 29 2.91 -16.75 3.86
C THR A 29 3.24 -15.29 4.22
N THR A 30 3.08 -14.37 3.26
CA THR A 30 3.18 -12.94 3.53
C THR A 30 1.87 -12.40 4.11
N ASP A 31 1.96 -11.32 4.88
CA ASP A 31 0.81 -10.53 5.30
C ASP A 31 -0.04 -10.05 4.12
N ALA A 32 0.61 -9.73 3.00
CA ALA A 32 -0.02 -9.27 1.77
C ALA A 32 -0.83 -10.37 1.06
N GLU A 33 -0.31 -11.59 1.00
CA GLU A 33 -1.03 -12.76 0.48
C GLU A 33 -2.21 -13.12 1.40
N ALA A 34 -2.01 -13.15 2.73
CA ALA A 34 -3.13 -13.36 3.65
C ALA A 34 -4.21 -12.27 3.49
N SER A 35 -3.81 -11.01 3.29
CA SER A 35 -4.76 -9.90 3.09
C SER A 35 -5.58 -10.03 1.81
N VAL A 36 -4.99 -10.45 0.69
CA VAL A 36 -5.74 -10.60 -0.58
C VAL A 36 -6.76 -11.73 -0.51
N PHE A 37 -6.44 -12.84 0.15
CA PHE A 37 -7.39 -13.93 0.39
C PHE A 37 -8.54 -13.47 1.30
N GLY A 38 -8.25 -12.71 2.35
CA GLY A 38 -9.26 -12.20 3.27
C GLY A 38 -10.18 -11.15 2.64
N ALA A 39 -9.66 -10.38 1.68
CA ALA A 39 -10.39 -9.25 1.11
C ALA A 39 -11.71 -9.65 0.43
N ASN A 40 -11.74 -10.81 -0.24
CA ASN A 40 -12.92 -11.32 -0.94
C ASN A 40 -13.24 -12.78 -0.57
N SER A 41 -12.97 -13.16 0.68
CA SER A 41 -13.27 -14.51 1.22
C SER A 41 -12.77 -15.66 0.34
N GLY A 42 -11.54 -15.55 -0.17
CA GLY A 42 -10.89 -16.54 -1.04
C GLY A 42 -11.31 -16.50 -2.51
N GLN A 43 -12.23 -15.63 -2.90
CA GLN A 43 -12.61 -15.44 -4.29
C GLN A 43 -11.65 -14.48 -5.00
N GLY A 44 -11.54 -14.60 -6.33
CA GLY A 44 -10.64 -13.77 -7.12
C GLY A 44 -10.92 -12.27 -6.95
N VAL A 45 -9.87 -11.47 -6.81
CA VAL A 45 -9.94 -10.03 -6.50
C VAL A 45 -8.65 -9.31 -6.87
N ASN A 46 -8.75 -8.04 -7.29
CA ASN A 46 -7.61 -7.13 -7.34
C ASN A 46 -7.64 -6.24 -6.09
N CYS A 47 -6.67 -6.41 -5.20
CA CYS A 47 -6.52 -5.59 -3.99
C CYS A 47 -5.48 -4.50 -4.20
N ILE A 48 -5.87 -3.25 -4.00
CA ILE A 48 -4.98 -2.09 -4.04
C ILE A 48 -4.76 -1.61 -2.61
N ALA A 49 -3.59 -1.93 -2.04
CA ALA A 49 -3.24 -1.55 -0.68
C ALA A 49 -2.46 -0.22 -0.69
N ILE A 50 -2.99 0.78 0.03
CA ILE A 50 -2.44 2.13 0.06
C ILE A 50 -2.37 2.62 1.51
N GLY A 51 -1.14 2.73 2.03
CA GLY A 51 -0.82 3.19 3.38
C GLY A 51 0.44 4.05 3.33
N THR A 52 1.46 3.70 4.12
CA THR A 52 2.80 4.31 3.99
C THR A 52 3.36 4.10 2.59
N GLY A 53 3.24 2.89 2.05
CA GLY A 53 3.54 2.55 0.65
C GLY A 53 2.30 2.28 -0.19
N SER A 54 2.48 1.78 -1.41
CA SER A 54 1.40 1.35 -2.30
C SER A 54 1.77 0.08 -3.08
N VAL A 55 0.82 -0.85 -3.17
CA VAL A 55 0.99 -2.11 -3.91
C VAL A 55 -0.36 -2.62 -4.40
N ALA A 56 -0.37 -3.30 -5.55
CA ALA A 56 -1.52 -4.04 -6.04
C ALA A 56 -1.22 -5.54 -6.03
N ILE A 57 -2.18 -6.33 -5.54
CA ILE A 57 -2.10 -7.78 -5.52
C ILE A 57 -3.39 -8.34 -6.09
N GLN A 58 -3.26 -9.12 -7.15
CA GLN A 58 -4.33 -9.94 -7.69
C GLN A 58 -4.32 -11.30 -7.01
N LEU A 59 -5.50 -11.81 -6.68
CA LEU A 59 -5.79 -13.23 -6.50
C LEU A 59 -6.66 -13.67 -7.69
N ASP A 60 -6.17 -14.60 -8.52
CA ASP A 60 -6.93 -15.09 -9.67
C ASP A 60 -7.93 -16.20 -9.29
N VAL A 61 -8.73 -16.64 -10.26
CA VAL A 61 -9.72 -17.71 -10.06
C VAL A 61 -9.08 -19.09 -9.85
N GLN A 62 -7.79 -19.24 -10.21
CA GLN A 62 -6.98 -20.44 -9.96
C GLN A 62 -6.22 -20.38 -8.63
N GLN A 63 -6.56 -19.43 -7.74
CA GLN A 63 -5.94 -19.25 -6.42
C GLN A 63 -4.44 -18.90 -6.47
N LYS A 64 -3.97 -18.26 -7.56
CA LYS A 64 -2.62 -17.73 -7.66
C LYS A 64 -2.60 -16.24 -7.41
N THR A 65 -1.53 -15.77 -6.78
CA THR A 65 -1.33 -14.34 -6.53
C THR A 65 -0.32 -13.72 -7.49
N GLN A 66 -0.61 -12.53 -7.98
CA GLN A 66 0.32 -11.71 -8.75
C GLN A 66 0.43 -10.32 -8.13
N GLN A 67 1.65 -9.87 -7.83
CA GLN A 67 1.94 -8.54 -7.32
C GLN A 67 2.33 -7.58 -8.45
N VAL A 68 1.86 -6.34 -8.35
CA VAL A 68 2.27 -5.20 -9.19
C VAL A 68 2.64 -4.04 -8.27
N GLY A 69 3.78 -3.39 -8.51
CA GLY A 69 4.29 -2.34 -7.63
C GLY A 69 4.80 -2.89 -6.29
N GLY A 70 4.82 -2.05 -5.25
CA GLY A 70 5.34 -2.43 -3.94
C GLY A 70 6.86 -2.59 -3.90
N TRP A 71 7.60 -1.83 -4.72
CA TRP A 71 9.07 -1.86 -4.78
C TRP A 71 9.73 -1.12 -3.62
N GLY A 72 8.96 -0.38 -2.82
CA GLY A 72 9.44 0.29 -1.63
C GLY A 72 9.90 1.73 -1.87
N PHE A 73 9.64 2.58 -0.87
CA PHE A 73 10.16 3.94 -0.80
C PHE A 73 11.71 3.97 -0.75
N PRO A 74 12.40 4.94 -1.42
CA PRO A 74 11.83 6.09 -2.14
C PRO A 74 11.62 5.87 -3.64
N ILE A 75 12.06 4.74 -4.20
CA ILE A 75 12.07 4.52 -5.65
C ILE A 75 10.71 4.02 -6.17
N GLY A 76 10.02 3.20 -5.39
CA GLY A 76 8.69 2.69 -5.66
C GLY A 76 7.60 3.38 -4.83
N ASP A 77 6.49 2.67 -4.66
CA ASP A 77 5.35 3.05 -3.81
C ASP A 77 4.69 4.39 -4.20
N GLN A 78 4.67 4.70 -5.50
CA GLN A 78 4.03 5.89 -6.05
C GLN A 78 2.57 5.99 -5.60
N GLY A 79 2.15 7.18 -5.19
CA GLY A 79 0.82 7.43 -4.63
C GLY A 79 0.61 6.90 -3.19
N GLY A 80 1.59 6.20 -2.60
CA GLY A 80 1.60 5.90 -1.17
C GLY A 80 1.82 7.16 -0.32
N GLY A 81 1.55 7.06 0.98
CA GLY A 81 1.70 8.19 1.90
C GLY A 81 3.12 8.75 1.96
N ALA A 82 4.13 7.88 1.99
CA ALA A 82 5.54 8.28 1.99
C ALA A 82 5.89 9.03 0.70
N TRP A 83 5.38 8.57 -0.45
CA TRP A 83 5.56 9.24 -1.73
C TRP A 83 4.89 10.64 -1.74
N LEU A 84 3.66 10.76 -1.23
CA LEU A 84 2.98 12.06 -1.11
C LEU A 84 3.76 13.04 -0.23
N GLY A 85 4.25 12.57 0.91
CA GLY A 85 5.09 13.38 1.80
C GLY A 85 6.41 13.79 1.15
N PHE A 86 7.03 12.88 0.42
CA PHE A 86 8.26 13.16 -0.31
C PHE A 86 8.07 14.23 -1.38
N GLN A 87 6.97 14.16 -2.16
CA GLN A 87 6.59 15.20 -3.10
C GLN A 87 6.35 16.55 -2.41
N ALA A 88 5.73 16.56 -1.23
CA ALA A 88 5.53 17.79 -0.45
C ALA A 88 6.86 18.41 0.02
N VAL A 89 7.82 17.59 0.46
CA VAL A 89 9.16 18.07 0.83
C VAL A 89 9.90 18.61 -0.40
N GLN A 90 9.91 17.88 -1.51
CA GLN A 90 10.52 18.35 -2.77
C GLN A 90 9.95 19.71 -3.20
N GLN A 91 8.63 19.83 -3.20
CA GLN A 91 7.96 21.07 -3.59
C GLN A 91 8.19 22.21 -2.60
N THR A 92 8.34 21.90 -1.31
CA THR A 92 8.75 22.87 -0.29
C THR A 92 10.14 23.43 -0.57
N LEU A 93 11.11 22.59 -0.94
CA LEU A 93 12.45 23.05 -1.31
C LEU A 93 12.41 23.99 -2.52
N VAL A 94 11.62 23.63 -3.54
CA VAL A 94 11.40 24.49 -4.73
C VAL A 94 10.77 25.83 -4.35
N GLU A 95 9.80 25.84 -3.43
CA GLU A 95 9.19 27.07 -2.94
C GLU A 95 10.19 27.95 -2.19
N LEU A 96 11.03 27.36 -1.32
CA LEU A 96 12.07 28.07 -0.57
C LEU A 96 13.11 28.72 -1.49
N ASP A 97 13.63 27.99 -2.48
CA ASP A 97 14.60 28.52 -3.44
C ASP A 97 14.00 29.69 -4.27
N ASN A 98 12.69 29.65 -4.51
CA ASN A 98 11.95 30.71 -5.20
C ASN A 98 11.38 31.80 -4.27
N LYS A 99 11.70 31.78 -2.97
CA LYS A 99 11.16 32.73 -1.96
C LYS A 99 9.62 32.79 -1.95
N ARG A 100 8.97 31.64 -2.14
CA ARG A 100 7.52 31.46 -2.09
C ARG A 100 7.13 30.64 -0.86
N THR A 101 5.85 30.70 -0.49
CA THR A 101 5.31 29.92 0.62
C THR A 101 3.88 29.51 0.32
N SER A 102 3.53 28.29 0.70
CA SER A 102 2.21 27.68 0.62
C SER A 102 1.86 27.03 1.95
N LEU A 103 0.60 26.61 2.12
CA LEU A 103 0.22 25.79 3.28
C LEU A 103 1.00 24.47 3.32
N THR A 104 1.41 23.93 2.17
CA THR A 104 2.24 22.72 2.09
C THR A 104 3.65 22.97 2.61
N SER A 105 4.31 24.07 2.22
CA SER A 105 5.64 24.38 2.79
C SER A 105 5.59 24.72 4.26
N GLN A 106 4.55 25.44 4.72
CA GLN A 106 4.34 25.67 6.15
C GLN A 106 4.13 24.35 6.92
N LEU A 107 3.40 23.40 6.36
CA LEU A 107 3.24 22.06 6.91
C LEU A 107 4.57 21.33 7.08
N VAL A 108 5.37 21.30 6.01
CA VAL A 108 6.68 20.63 6.02
C VAL A 108 7.60 21.30 7.05
N MET A 109 7.71 22.62 6.99
CA MET A 109 8.57 23.41 7.89
C MET A 109 8.20 23.26 9.38
N ARG A 110 6.91 23.07 9.73
CA ARG A 110 6.50 22.75 11.11
C ARG A 110 7.12 21.43 11.64
N LYS A 111 7.45 20.49 10.76
CA LYS A 111 8.05 19.19 11.13
C LYS A 111 9.56 19.17 10.95
N THR A 112 10.07 19.83 9.92
CA THR A 112 11.50 19.80 9.54
C THR A 112 12.32 20.93 10.13
N GLY A 113 11.66 21.97 10.66
CA GLY A 113 12.28 23.26 10.94
C GLY A 113 12.21 24.21 9.73
N ASN A 114 12.53 25.49 9.99
CA ASN A 114 12.41 26.58 9.01
C ASN A 114 13.77 26.97 8.40
N GLU A 115 14.88 26.49 8.97
CA GLU A 115 16.22 26.77 8.47
C GLU A 115 16.74 25.67 7.56
N ARG A 116 17.57 26.03 6.58
CA ARG A 116 18.14 25.08 5.61
C ARG A 116 18.87 23.92 6.27
N SER A 117 19.63 24.18 7.33
CA SER A 117 20.36 23.16 8.11
C SER A 117 19.41 22.14 8.75
N GLN A 118 18.32 22.60 9.37
CA GLN A 118 17.31 21.76 10.01
C GLN A 118 16.61 20.86 8.99
N ILE A 119 16.22 21.44 7.85
CA ILE A 119 15.56 20.69 6.76
C ILE A 119 16.50 19.62 6.20
N LEU A 120 17.78 19.94 5.96
CA LEU A 120 18.77 18.98 5.47
C LEU A 120 19.01 17.84 6.47
N GLN A 121 19.09 18.15 7.76
CA GLN A 121 19.21 17.14 8.80
C GLN A 121 18.01 16.20 8.79
N TRP A 122 16.79 16.74 8.76
CA TRP A 122 15.57 15.93 8.72
C TRP A 122 15.53 15.03 7.48
N ILE A 123 15.89 15.54 6.29
CA ILE A 123 15.95 14.75 5.06
C ILE A 123 16.93 13.58 5.18
N GLY A 124 18.08 13.79 5.84
CA GLY A 124 19.09 12.75 6.03
C GLY A 124 18.69 11.63 7.00
N GLU A 125 17.76 11.91 7.92
CA GLU A 125 17.32 10.98 8.97
C GLU A 125 15.95 10.34 8.69
N ALA A 126 15.08 11.02 7.94
CA ALA A 126 13.69 10.63 7.75
C ALA A 126 13.53 9.32 6.98
N ASN A 127 12.70 8.43 7.52
CA ASN A 127 12.28 7.19 6.84
C ASN A 127 10.89 7.35 6.19
N ALA A 128 10.41 6.30 5.50
CA ALA A 128 9.11 6.30 4.82
C ALA A 128 7.93 6.68 5.74
N THR A 129 7.96 6.26 7.01
CA THR A 129 6.91 6.59 7.98
C THR A 129 6.91 8.07 8.32
N ASP A 130 8.08 8.70 8.41
CA ASP A 130 8.19 10.14 8.67
C ASP A 130 7.62 10.97 7.53
N TYR A 131 7.90 10.59 6.28
CA TYR A 131 7.26 11.20 5.12
C TYR A 131 5.74 10.93 5.10
N ALA A 132 5.30 9.71 5.41
CA ALA A 132 3.88 9.36 5.35
C ALA A 132 2.99 10.15 6.33
N LYS A 133 3.56 10.68 7.41
CA LYS A 133 2.85 11.56 8.36
C LYS A 133 2.27 12.81 7.68
N PHE A 134 2.85 13.29 6.58
CA PHE A 134 2.32 14.43 5.84
C PHE A 134 1.05 14.13 5.05
N ALA A 135 0.80 12.88 4.68
CA ALA A 135 -0.24 12.51 3.72
C ALA A 135 -1.65 12.95 4.17
N ARG A 136 -1.99 12.75 5.45
CA ARG A 136 -3.29 13.16 6.00
C ARG A 136 -3.48 14.67 5.96
N GLU A 137 -2.49 15.43 6.41
CA GLU A 137 -2.57 16.90 6.42
C GLU A 137 -2.67 17.44 4.98
N LEU A 138 -1.98 16.83 4.01
CA LEU A 138 -2.13 17.17 2.58
C LEU A 138 -3.56 16.96 2.08
N VAL A 139 -4.18 15.81 2.41
CA VAL A 139 -5.57 15.50 2.05
C VAL A 139 -6.54 16.54 2.63
N ASP A 140 -6.34 16.93 3.90
CA ASP A 140 -7.19 17.87 4.61
C ASP A 140 -7.09 19.29 4.04
N MET A 141 -5.90 19.72 3.60
CA MET A 141 -5.68 21.07 3.09
C MET A 141 -5.86 21.24 1.57
N LYS A 142 -6.18 20.17 0.83
CA LYS A 142 -6.23 20.19 -0.65
C LYS A 142 -7.15 21.26 -1.26
N GLN A 143 -8.24 21.61 -0.56
CA GLN A 143 -9.20 22.63 -1.02
C GLN A 143 -8.68 24.05 -0.83
N HIS A 144 -7.67 24.22 0.02
CA HIS A 144 -7.12 25.52 0.40
C HIS A 144 -5.68 25.71 -0.08
N CYS A 145 -5.07 24.70 -0.70
CA CYS A 145 -3.69 24.74 -1.17
C CYS A 145 -3.53 24.08 -2.53
N SER A 146 -3.22 24.88 -3.55
CA SER A 146 -2.98 24.40 -4.91
C SER A 146 -1.79 23.44 -5.00
N THR A 147 -0.74 23.67 -4.19
CA THR A 147 0.41 22.77 -4.06
C THR A 147 -0.03 21.38 -3.60
N ALA A 148 -0.75 21.28 -2.48
CA ALA A 148 -1.30 20.02 -1.99
C ALA A 148 -2.24 19.36 -3.02
N SER A 149 -3.12 20.15 -3.67
CA SER A 149 -4.01 19.64 -4.71
C SER A 149 -3.23 19.04 -5.89
N THR A 150 -2.10 19.62 -6.26
CA THR A 150 -1.26 19.14 -7.38
C THR A 150 -0.59 17.83 -7.04
N ILE A 151 0.01 17.74 -5.85
CA ILE A 151 0.65 16.51 -5.35
C ILE A 151 -0.36 15.36 -5.27
N LEU A 152 -1.56 15.64 -4.73
CA LEU A 152 -2.61 14.63 -4.63
C LEU A 152 -3.14 14.20 -6.01
N LYS A 153 -3.22 15.12 -6.98
CA LYS A 153 -3.60 14.79 -8.35
C LYS A 153 -2.60 13.82 -8.98
N GLN A 154 -1.29 14.09 -8.84
CA GLN A 154 -0.27 13.16 -9.32
C GLN A 154 -0.38 11.81 -8.61
N GLY A 155 -0.61 11.80 -7.30
CA GLY A 155 -0.85 10.56 -6.56
C GLY A 155 -2.07 9.77 -7.09
N ILE A 156 -3.14 10.45 -7.48
CA ILE A 156 -4.34 9.81 -8.07
C ILE A 156 -4.00 9.17 -9.41
N GLU A 157 -3.22 9.87 -10.25
CA GLU A 157 -2.76 9.36 -11.55
C GLU A 157 -1.89 8.09 -11.38
N GLU A 158 -1.00 8.07 -10.39
CA GLU A 158 -0.16 6.90 -10.10
C GLU A 158 -0.95 5.71 -9.56
N ILE A 159 -1.89 5.94 -8.63
CA ILE A 159 -2.77 4.86 -8.14
C ILE A 159 -3.70 4.36 -9.24
N GLU A 160 -4.14 5.22 -10.16
CA GLU A 160 -4.90 4.79 -11.32
C GLU A 160 -4.07 3.87 -12.23
N LYS A 161 -2.83 4.25 -12.57
CA LYS A 161 -1.91 3.39 -13.34
C LYS A 161 -1.68 2.05 -12.67
N LEU A 162 -1.43 2.05 -11.35
CA LEU A 162 -1.22 0.84 -10.56
C LEU A 162 -2.46 -0.07 -10.62
N THR A 163 -3.64 0.51 -10.42
CA THR A 163 -4.92 -0.21 -10.46
C THR A 163 -5.18 -0.81 -11.84
N ARG A 164 -4.97 -0.05 -12.92
CA ARG A 164 -5.14 -0.52 -14.30
C ARG A 164 -4.18 -1.65 -14.64
N THR A 165 -2.90 -1.50 -14.31
CA THR A 165 -1.88 -2.52 -14.56
C THR A 165 -2.24 -3.87 -13.94
N CYS A 166 -2.87 -3.86 -12.76
CA CYS A 166 -3.33 -5.07 -12.09
C CYS A 166 -4.68 -5.60 -12.62
N SER A 167 -5.56 -4.73 -13.13
CA SER A 167 -6.98 -5.06 -13.35
C SER A 167 -7.45 -5.07 -14.81
N ASP A 168 -6.67 -4.55 -15.78
CA ASP A 168 -7.12 -4.39 -17.18
C ASP A 168 -7.26 -5.72 -17.93
N TYR A 169 -6.51 -6.75 -17.52
CA TYR A 169 -6.53 -8.07 -18.17
C TYR A 169 -7.49 -9.08 -17.52
N ASN A 170 -8.41 -8.60 -16.68
CA ASN A 170 -9.38 -9.44 -15.99
C ASN A 170 -10.65 -8.64 -15.61
N SER A 171 -11.70 -9.35 -15.23
CA SER A 171 -12.98 -8.75 -14.80
C SER A 171 -13.21 -8.80 -13.29
N LEU A 172 -12.18 -9.12 -12.50
CA LEU A 172 -12.30 -9.32 -11.05
C LEU A 172 -12.68 -8.02 -10.33
N PRO A 173 -13.38 -8.09 -9.18
CA PRO A 173 -13.66 -6.92 -8.36
C PRO A 173 -12.38 -6.25 -7.88
N ILE A 174 -12.46 -4.94 -7.63
CA ILE A 174 -11.35 -4.13 -7.13
C ILE A 174 -11.67 -3.74 -5.69
N MET A 175 -10.74 -3.95 -4.77
CA MET A 175 -10.90 -3.58 -3.37
C MET A 175 -9.70 -2.76 -2.90
N PHE A 176 -9.98 -1.73 -2.10
CA PHE A 176 -8.94 -0.83 -1.59
C PHE A 176 -8.67 -1.09 -0.12
N LEU A 177 -7.44 -1.46 0.21
CA LEU A 177 -6.94 -1.67 1.56
C LEU A 177 -6.15 -0.46 2.04
N GLY A 178 -6.08 -0.26 3.36
CA GLY A 178 -5.30 0.81 3.99
C GLY A 178 -6.03 2.15 4.09
N SER A 179 -5.46 3.05 4.90
CA SER A 179 -6.11 4.31 5.33
C SER A 179 -6.31 5.31 4.19
N LEU A 180 -5.48 5.26 3.13
CA LEU A 180 -5.62 6.13 1.97
C LEU A 180 -6.56 5.56 0.90
N GLY A 181 -6.96 4.29 1.00
CA GLY A 181 -7.87 3.66 0.04
C GLY A 181 -9.20 4.41 -0.13
N GLN A 182 -9.77 4.90 0.98
CA GLN A 182 -11.01 5.70 0.97
C GLN A 182 -10.84 7.05 0.29
N PHE A 183 -9.64 7.62 0.33
CA PHE A 183 -9.33 8.85 -0.40
C PHE A 183 -9.24 8.59 -1.91
N TYR A 184 -8.56 7.53 -2.33
CA TYR A 184 -8.34 7.26 -3.76
C TYR A 184 -9.58 6.73 -4.47
N ARG A 185 -10.31 5.78 -3.87
CA ARG A 185 -11.45 5.08 -4.49
C ARG A 185 -12.44 6.00 -5.23
N PRO A 186 -12.98 7.09 -4.65
CA PRO A 186 -13.94 7.95 -5.34
C PRO A 186 -13.32 8.89 -6.40
N ARG A 187 -11.99 8.89 -6.55
CA ARG A 187 -11.23 9.81 -7.40
C ARG A 187 -10.59 9.16 -8.63
N LEU A 188 -10.70 7.84 -8.75
CA LEU A 188 -10.28 7.11 -9.95
C LEU A 188 -11.30 7.29 -11.08
N SER A 189 -10.96 6.86 -12.29
CA SER A 189 -11.90 6.78 -13.42
C SER A 189 -13.19 6.00 -13.12
N LYS A 190 -14.27 6.33 -13.83
CA LYS A 190 -15.59 5.72 -13.60
C LYS A 190 -15.60 4.22 -13.88
N GLU A 191 -14.83 3.79 -14.87
CA GLU A 191 -14.66 2.40 -15.27
C GLU A 191 -14.05 1.56 -14.14
N LEU A 192 -13.11 2.11 -13.38
CA LEU A 192 -12.57 1.43 -12.19
C LEU A 192 -13.57 1.49 -11.04
N GLN A 193 -14.21 2.64 -10.80
CA GLN A 193 -15.17 2.83 -9.71
C GLN A 193 -16.30 1.80 -9.72
N VAL A 194 -16.86 1.47 -10.90
CA VAL A 194 -17.96 0.50 -11.01
C VAL A 194 -17.57 -0.92 -10.63
N ARG A 195 -16.27 -1.27 -10.69
CA ARG A 195 -15.74 -2.56 -10.24
C ARG A 195 -15.38 -2.58 -8.75
N THR A 196 -15.48 -1.43 -8.06
CA THR A 196 -15.04 -1.35 -6.67
C THR A 196 -16.06 -1.92 -5.69
N LEU A 197 -15.62 -2.88 -4.89
CA LEU A 197 -16.41 -3.45 -3.80
C LEU A 197 -15.80 -3.09 -2.45
N ASN A 198 -16.59 -3.28 -1.39
CA ASN A 198 -16.08 -3.20 -0.03
C ASN A 198 -15.31 -4.48 0.29
N ILE A 199 -14.25 -4.33 1.09
CA ILE A 199 -13.49 -5.45 1.62
C ILE A 199 -14.42 -6.26 2.55
N GLN A 200 -14.37 -7.59 2.44
CA GLN A 200 -15.20 -8.52 3.23
C GLN A 200 -14.52 -9.00 4.51
N GLY A 201 -13.19 -9.06 4.51
CA GLY A 201 -12.39 -9.52 5.64
C GLY A 201 -11.01 -8.88 5.70
N ASN A 202 -10.19 -9.36 6.62
CA ASN A 202 -8.83 -8.90 6.88
C ASN A 202 -7.81 -10.06 6.74
N ALA A 203 -6.55 -9.80 7.05
CA ALA A 203 -5.48 -10.80 6.93
C ALA A 203 -5.72 -12.07 7.76
N LEU A 204 -6.39 -11.98 8.92
CA LEU A 204 -6.75 -13.15 9.74
C LEU A 204 -7.82 -14.00 9.04
N ASP A 205 -8.85 -13.37 8.47
CA ASP A 205 -9.87 -14.10 7.71
C ASP A 205 -9.25 -14.81 6.51
N GLY A 206 -8.31 -14.16 5.83
CA GLY A 206 -7.56 -14.80 4.74
C GLY A 206 -6.64 -15.91 5.21
N ALA A 207 -6.07 -15.79 6.42
CA ALA A 207 -5.29 -16.85 7.03
C ALA A 207 -6.12 -18.13 7.24
N ASP A 208 -7.35 -17.96 7.71
CA ASP A 208 -8.31 -19.05 7.91
C ASP A 208 -8.76 -19.67 6.58
N VAL A 209 -9.01 -18.86 5.55
CA VAL A 209 -9.33 -19.34 4.20
C VAL A 209 -8.21 -20.23 3.65
N ILE A 210 -6.97 -19.73 3.67
CA ILE A 210 -5.81 -20.47 3.18
C ILE A 210 -5.60 -21.76 3.99
N ALA A 211 -5.70 -21.69 5.32
CA ALA A 211 -5.56 -22.86 6.19
C ALA A 211 -6.61 -23.93 5.85
N SER A 212 -7.86 -23.54 5.67
CA SER A 212 -8.97 -24.43 5.32
C SER A 212 -8.76 -25.11 3.97
N GLN A 213 -8.34 -24.36 2.95
CA GLN A 213 -8.02 -24.91 1.62
C GLN A 213 -6.87 -25.93 1.68
N LYS A 214 -5.81 -25.63 2.45
CA LYS A 214 -4.67 -26.56 2.62
C LYS A 214 -5.07 -27.85 3.36
N LEU A 215 -5.91 -27.76 4.38
CA LEU A 215 -6.42 -28.92 5.09
C LEU A 215 -7.27 -29.82 4.19
N GLN A 216 -8.13 -29.23 3.34
CA GLN A 216 -8.91 -30.00 2.36
C GLN A 216 -8.02 -30.78 1.38
N LEU A 217 -6.94 -30.16 0.87
CA LEU A 217 -6.00 -30.84 -0.02
C LEU A 217 -5.26 -32.00 0.67
N LEU A 218 -4.91 -31.86 1.94
CA LEU A 218 -4.30 -32.94 2.72
C LEU A 218 -5.26 -34.12 2.91
N ASN A 219 -6.54 -33.84 3.18
CA ASN A 219 -7.55 -34.87 3.35
C ASN A 219 -7.85 -35.60 2.02
N LEU A 220 -7.79 -34.90 0.88
CA LEU A 220 -7.99 -35.50 -0.46
C LEU A 220 -6.78 -36.29 -0.97
N GLY A 221 -5.57 -36.07 -0.44
CA GLY A 221 -4.37 -36.84 -0.77
C GLY A 221 -4.14 -38.07 0.11
N SER A 222 -5.12 -38.43 0.94
CA SER A 222 -5.06 -39.54 1.90
C SER A 222 -5.90 -40.76 1.48
N GLU A 223 -6.45 -40.76 0.27
CA GLU A 223 -7.09 -41.92 -0.40
C GLU A 223 -6.13 -42.55 -1.43
#